data_AF-A0A0Q9SVS5-F1
#
_entry.id   AF-A0A0Q9SVS5-F1
#
_cell.length_a   1.000
_cell.length_b   1.000
_cell.length_c   1.000
_cell.angle_alpha   90.00
_cell.angle_beta   90.00
_cell.angle_gamma   90.00
#
_symmetry.space_group_name_H-M   'P 1'
#
loop_
_entity.id
_entity.type
_entity.pdbx_description
1 polymer ?
#
loop_
_entity_poly.entity_id
_entity_poly.type
_entity_poly.pdbx_seq_one_letter_code
_entity_poly.pdbx_strand_id
1 'polypeptide(L)'
;MLKKYHLLPRGIRYNIKQELMILASCFLLYFINQFYFKKIEMQFSWLFKNHFNDVLASLILLSYSNCLILVLKNRRIRSFTIQFIFISVVGLFWEYGSPYFMRSTADILDIFSYEIGFLIYWILMEKSIGKQIKLTSSQPSPLSK
;
A
#
# COMPACT_ATOMS: atom_id res chain seq x y z
N MET A 1 9.92 -18.45 -20.94
CA MET A 1 8.66 -17.68 -20.88
C MET A 1 8.73 -16.57 -19.80
N LEU A 2 9.81 -15.78 -19.77
CA LEU A 2 9.98 -14.65 -18.83
C LEU A 2 9.60 -13.35 -19.55
N LYS A 3 8.31 -13.03 -19.53
CA LYS A 3 7.72 -11.87 -20.20
C LYS A 3 8.21 -10.56 -19.56
N LYS A 4 9.08 -9.85 -20.26
CA LYS A 4 8.84 -8.48 -20.76
C LYS A 4 8.16 -7.46 -19.82
N TYR A 5 8.57 -7.36 -18.54
CA TYR A 5 8.12 -6.27 -17.65
C TYR A 5 9.15 -5.15 -17.45
N HIS A 6 10.33 -5.22 -18.07
CA HIS A 6 11.42 -4.43 -17.54
C HIS A 6 11.40 -2.93 -17.88
N LEU A 7 10.70 -2.47 -18.92
CA LEU A 7 10.70 -1.06 -19.28
C LEU A 7 9.34 -0.65 -19.87
N LEU A 8 8.40 -0.31 -18.99
CA LEU A 8 7.24 0.48 -19.40
C LEU A 8 7.73 1.84 -19.96
N PRO A 9 7.03 2.42 -20.95
CA PRO A 9 7.49 3.60 -21.66
C PRO A 9 7.81 4.75 -20.70
N ARG A 10 8.99 5.35 -20.87
CA ARG A 10 9.36 6.64 -20.28
C ARG A 10 8.32 7.66 -20.74
N GLY A 11 7.38 8.00 -19.86
CA GLY A 11 6.24 8.87 -20.21
C GLY A 11 5.01 8.72 -19.32
N ILE A 12 4.93 7.67 -18.49
CA ILE A 12 3.87 7.57 -17.47
C ILE A 12 4.11 8.66 -16.42
N ARG A 13 3.30 9.73 -16.45
CA ARG A 13 3.22 10.69 -15.35
C ARG A 13 2.59 9.99 -14.16
N TYR A 14 3.40 9.70 -13.15
CA TYR A 14 2.92 9.12 -11.91
C TYR A 14 2.00 10.11 -11.19
N ASN A 15 0.78 9.68 -10.90
CA ASN A 15 -0.21 10.54 -10.29
C ASN A 15 -0.11 10.44 -8.76
N ILE A 16 0.56 11.43 -8.15
CA ILE A 16 0.69 11.54 -6.69
C ILE A 16 -0.67 11.55 -5.97
N LYS A 17 -1.73 12.02 -6.64
CA LYS A 17 -3.08 12.07 -6.07
C LYS A 17 -3.56 10.70 -5.60
N GLN A 18 -3.15 9.62 -6.27
CA GLN A 18 -3.56 8.27 -5.88
C GLN A 18 -2.92 7.84 -4.56
N GLU A 19 -1.63 8.12 -4.36
CA GLU A 19 -0.96 7.87 -3.08
C GLU A 19 -1.61 8.68 -1.96
N LEU A 20 -1.87 9.97 -2.22
CA LEU A 20 -2.52 10.85 -1.26
C LEU A 20 -3.94 10.41 -0.93
N MET A 21 -4.71 9.93 -1.92
CA MET A 21 -6.05 9.39 -1.69
C MET A 21 -6.02 8.13 -0.84
N ILE A 22 -5.09 7.19 -1.11
CA ILE A 22 -4.92 5.98 -0.28
C ILE A 22 -4.56 6.39 1.14
N LEU A 23 -3.57 7.26 1.30
CA LEU A 23 -3.09 7.73 2.60
C LEU A 23 -4.20 8.42 3.40
N ALA A 24 -4.93 9.36 2.78
CA ALA A 24 -6.06 10.04 3.41
C ALA A 24 -7.18 9.07 3.79
N SER A 25 -7.51 8.11 2.92
CA SER A 25 -8.53 7.09 3.20
C SER A 25 -8.12 6.20 4.36
N CYS A 26 -6.84 5.82 4.46
CA CYS A 26 -6.34 5.00 5.57
C CYS A 26 -6.39 5.74 6.90
N PHE A 27 -6.00 7.02 6.93
CA PHE A 27 -6.14 7.84 8.15
C PHE A 27 -7.60 8.00 8.56
N LEU A 28 -8.51 8.23 7.60
CA LEU A 28 -9.94 8.30 7.89
C LEU A 28 -10.46 6.98 8.48
N LEU A 29 -10.11 5.84 7.86
CA LEU A 29 -10.48 4.52 8.36
C LEU A 29 -9.89 4.23 9.74
N TYR A 30 -8.66 4.67 10.00
CA TYR A 30 -8.03 4.57 11.31
C TYR A 30 -8.83 5.34 12.36
N PHE A 31 -9.23 6.58 12.09
CA PHE A 31 -10.05 7.36 13.00
C PHE A 31 -11.41 6.71 13.24
N ILE A 32 -12.07 6.24 12.18
CA ILE A 32 -13.35 5.51 12.29
C ILE A 32 -13.16 4.25 13.16
N ASN A 33 -12.09 3.48 12.93
CA ASN A 33 -11.81 2.29 13.71
C ASN A 33 -11.61 2.63 15.20
N GLN A 34 -10.80 3.65 15.48
CA GLN A 34 -10.45 4.05 16.84
C GLN A 34 -11.64 4.60 17.62
N PHE A 35 -12.52 5.37 16.99
CA PHE A 35 -13.65 6.02 17.69
C PHE A 35 -14.93 5.18 17.70
N TYR A 36 -15.16 4.36 16.67
CA TYR A 36 -16.40 3.61 16.48
C TYR A 36 -16.18 2.11 16.56
N PHE A 37 -15.43 1.50 15.63
CA PHE A 37 -15.41 0.04 15.51
C PHE A 37 -14.82 -0.68 16.72
N LYS A 38 -13.83 -0.09 17.41
CA LYS A 38 -13.30 -0.65 18.66
C LYS A 38 -14.33 -0.71 19.79
N LYS A 39 -15.38 0.11 19.76
CA LYS A 39 -16.43 0.18 20.80
C LYS A 39 -17.62 -0.73 20.51
N ILE A 40 -17.74 -1.26 19.30
CA ILE A 40 -18.85 -2.11 18.92
C ILE A 40 -18.49 -3.58 19.21
N GLU A 41 -19.33 -4.27 19.95
CA GLU A 41 -19.22 -5.72 20.13
C GLU A 41 -19.90 -6.44 18.96
N MET A 42 -19.09 -6.79 17.96
CA MET A 42 -19.47 -7.59 16.80
C MET A 42 -18.68 -8.90 16.77
N GLN A 43 -19.16 -9.88 15.99
CA GLN A 43 -18.51 -11.19 15.80
C GLN A 43 -17.05 -11.08 15.31
N PHE A 44 -16.70 -9.99 14.61
CA PHE A 44 -15.34 -9.70 14.12
C PHE A 44 -14.63 -8.59 14.90
N SER A 45 -15.10 -8.25 16.10
CA SER A 45 -14.52 -7.15 16.89
C SER A 45 -13.03 -7.34 17.21
N TRP A 46 -12.56 -8.59 17.32
CA TRP A 46 -11.14 -8.90 17.53
C TRP A 46 -10.25 -8.38 16.39
N LEU A 47 -10.71 -8.50 15.14
CA LEU A 47 -9.97 -8.01 13.96
C LEU A 47 -9.83 -6.48 13.98
N PHE A 48 -10.92 -5.76 14.27
CA PHE A 48 -10.91 -4.29 14.36
C PHE A 48 -10.10 -3.77 15.55
N LYS A 49 -10.10 -4.51 16.66
CA LYS A 49 -9.37 -4.14 17.88
C LYS A 49 -7.87 -4.33 17.73
N ASN A 50 -7.45 -5.45 17.14
CA ASN A 50 -6.05 -5.88 17.16
C ASN A 50 -5.36 -5.64 15.81
N HIS A 51 -5.92 -6.14 14.71
CA HIS A 51 -5.19 -6.33 13.45
C HIS A 51 -5.49 -5.32 12.34
N PHE A 52 -6.67 -4.68 12.38
CA PHE A 52 -7.10 -3.78 11.31
C PHE A 52 -6.17 -2.58 11.15
N ASN A 53 -5.58 -2.12 12.25
CA ASN A 53 -4.64 -1.01 12.21
C ASN A 53 -3.32 -1.43 11.53
N ASP A 54 -2.87 -2.68 11.66
CA ASP A 54 -1.67 -3.18 10.98
C ASP A 54 -1.87 -3.33 9.48
N VAL A 55 -3.08 -3.73 9.06
CA VAL A 55 -3.49 -3.68 7.64
C VAL A 55 -3.39 -2.26 7.10
N LEU A 56 -3.89 -1.26 7.84
CA LEU A 56 -3.78 0.14 7.45
C LEU A 56 -2.33 0.65 7.47
N ALA A 57 -1.50 0.14 8.40
CA ALA A 57 -0.11 0.55 8.54
C ALA A 57 0.71 0.20 7.29
N SER A 58 0.57 -1.00 6.72
CA SER A 58 1.28 -1.34 5.47
C SER A 58 0.81 -0.50 4.28
N LEU A 59 -0.50 -0.22 4.18
CA LEU A 59 -1.06 0.68 3.17
C LEU A 59 -0.47 2.10 3.28
N ILE A 60 -0.44 2.65 4.49
CA ILE A 60 0.13 3.98 4.78
C ILE A 60 1.61 3.98 4.45
N LEU A 61 2.36 2.96 4.88
CA LEU A 61 3.81 2.90 4.68
C LEU A 61 4.17 2.84 3.19
N LEU A 62 3.48 2.01 2.40
CA LEU A 62 3.72 1.90 0.96
C LEU A 62 3.33 3.18 0.20
N SER A 63 2.16 3.75 0.52
CA SER A 63 1.68 4.97 -0.14
C SER A 63 2.57 6.17 0.21
N TYR A 64 2.93 6.33 1.49
CA TYR A 64 3.86 7.36 1.95
C TYR A 64 5.24 7.21 1.30
N SER A 65 5.81 6.01 1.30
CA SER A 65 7.12 5.76 0.70
C SER A 65 7.14 6.07 -0.79
N ASN A 66 6.09 5.66 -1.52
CA ASN A 66 5.98 5.97 -2.95
C ASN A 66 5.72 7.46 -3.20
N CYS A 67 4.95 8.13 -2.34
CA CYS A 67 4.76 9.57 -2.40
C CYS A 67 6.09 10.32 -2.24
N LEU A 68 6.89 9.94 -1.24
CA LEU A 68 8.20 10.53 -0.99
C LEU A 68 9.18 10.30 -2.14
N ILE A 69 9.28 9.07 -2.64
CA ILE A 69 10.15 8.75 -3.79
C ILE A 69 9.68 9.50 -5.04
N LEU A 70 8.37 9.70 -5.20
CA LEU A 70 7.83 10.44 -6.32
C LEU A 70 8.19 11.93 -6.25
N VAL A 71 8.06 12.55 -5.07
CA VAL A 71 8.44 13.95 -4.87
C VAL A 71 9.96 14.15 -5.08
N LEU A 72 10.78 13.25 -4.55
CA LEU A 72 12.25 13.42 -4.56
C LEU A 72 12.91 13.01 -5.87
N LYS A 73 12.41 11.96 -6.53
CA LYS A 73 13.08 11.32 -7.68
C LYS A 73 12.19 11.17 -8.90
N ASN A 74 10.92 11.59 -8.83
CA ASN A 74 9.91 11.37 -9.88
C ASN A 74 9.84 9.91 -10.34
N ARG A 75 10.02 8.99 -9.38
CA ARG A 75 10.00 7.53 -9.59
C ARG A 75 9.05 6.89 -8.60
N ARG A 76 8.75 5.62 -8.83
CA ARG A 76 7.88 4.81 -7.98
C ARG A 76 8.40 3.38 -7.91
N ILE A 77 8.30 2.75 -6.74
CA ILE A 77 8.54 1.32 -6.60
C ILE A 77 7.33 0.59 -7.18
N ARG A 78 7.54 -0.28 -8.18
CA ARG A 78 6.46 -1.06 -8.82
C ARG A 78 6.72 -2.54 -8.83
N SER A 79 7.86 -3.02 -8.34
CA SER A 79 8.09 -4.46 -8.28
C SER A 79 7.31 -5.04 -7.12
N PHE A 80 6.45 -6.02 -7.41
CA PHE A 80 5.70 -6.78 -6.42
C PHE A 80 6.66 -7.32 -5.36
N THR A 81 7.73 -7.98 -5.81
CA THR A 81 8.75 -8.58 -4.95
C THR A 81 9.43 -7.56 -4.05
N ILE A 82 9.76 -6.37 -4.57
CA ILE A 82 10.42 -5.33 -3.75
C ILE A 82 9.46 -4.79 -2.68
N GLN A 83 8.20 -4.52 -3.06
CA GLN A 83 7.20 -4.02 -2.09
C GLN A 83 6.83 -5.08 -1.05
N PHE A 84 6.70 -6.33 -1.47
CA PHE A 84 6.45 -7.48 -0.59
C PHE A 84 7.58 -7.63 0.42
N ILE A 85 8.83 -7.78 -0.04
CA ILE A 85 10.00 -7.90 0.85
C ILE A 85 10.10 -6.70 1.79
N PHE A 86 9.83 -5.49 1.30
CA PHE A 86 9.83 -4.29 2.14
C PHE A 86 8.81 -4.38 3.27
N ILE A 87 7.56 -4.77 2.98
CA ILE A 87 6.54 -4.94 4.02
C ILE A 87 6.85 -6.12 4.93
N SER A 88 7.32 -7.26 4.42
CA SER A 88 7.69 -8.40 5.25
C SER A 88 8.80 -8.04 6.24
N VAL A 89 9.85 -7.34 5.79
CA VAL A 89 10.95 -6.91 6.67
C VAL A 89 10.47 -5.93 7.73
N VAL A 90 9.60 -4.98 7.35
CA VAL A 90 9.05 -4.01 8.30
C VAL A 90 8.10 -4.67 9.29
N GLY A 91 7.23 -5.58 8.84
CA GLY A 91 6.33 -6.34 9.70
C GLY A 91 7.10 -7.20 10.70
N LEU A 92 8.12 -7.94 10.24
CA LEU A 92 9.02 -8.70 11.12
C LEU A 92 9.75 -7.79 12.11
N PHE A 93 10.20 -6.61 11.68
CA PHE A 93 10.85 -5.65 12.56
C PHE A 93 9.90 -5.12 13.63
N TRP A 94 8.65 -4.78 13.29
CA TRP A 94 7.69 -4.34 14.29
C TRP A 94 7.28 -5.46 15.24
N GLU A 95 7.14 -6.68 14.74
CA GLU A 95 6.69 -7.79 15.56
C GLU A 95 7.77 -8.31 16.53
N TYR A 96 8.97 -8.53 16.01
CA TYR A 96 10.07 -9.09 16.79
C TYR A 96 11.00 -8.02 17.34
N GLY A 97 11.03 -6.83 16.77
CA GLY A 97 11.83 -5.71 17.26
C GLY A 97 11.13 -4.89 18.34
N SER A 98 9.81 -4.65 18.24
CA SER A 98 9.10 -3.86 19.26
C SER A 98 9.14 -4.43 20.68
N PRO A 99 9.17 -5.76 20.93
CA PRO A 99 9.28 -6.32 22.27
C PRO A 99 10.57 -5.92 23.01
N TYR A 100 11.63 -5.52 22.29
CA TYR A 100 12.87 -5.02 22.89
C TYR A 100 12.74 -3.59 23.41
N PHE A 101 11.75 -2.82 22.93
CA PHE A 101 11.52 -1.43 23.31
C PHE A 101 10.28 -1.26 24.20
N MET A 102 9.31 -2.16 24.09
CA MET A 102 8.04 -2.12 24.83
C MET A 102 7.63 -3.54 25.23
N ARG A 103 6.87 -3.70 26.32
CA ARG A 103 6.26 -5.00 26.66
C ARG A 103 5.13 -5.30 25.67
N SER A 104 5.50 -5.90 24.54
CA SER A 104 4.58 -6.39 23.51
C SER A 104 4.72 -7.90 23.38
N THR A 105 3.62 -8.58 23.08
CA THR A 105 3.62 -10.02 22.81
C THR A 105 3.67 -10.23 21.31
N ALA A 106 4.57 -11.10 20.85
CA ALA A 106 4.64 -11.40 19.43
C ALA A 106 3.40 -12.19 18.97
N ASP A 107 2.61 -11.65 18.05
CA ASP A 107 1.49 -12.27 17.35
C ASP A 107 1.79 -12.43 15.84
N ILE A 108 1.83 -13.68 15.38
CA ILE A 108 2.06 -14.00 13.97
C ILE A 108 0.94 -13.44 13.08
N LEU A 109 -0.26 -13.24 13.63
CA LEU A 109 -1.39 -12.66 12.88
C LEU A 109 -1.16 -11.21 12.46
N ASP A 110 -0.29 -10.47 13.17
CA ASP A 110 0.05 -9.10 12.79
C ASP A 110 0.90 -9.08 11.52
N ILE A 111 1.84 -10.03 11.38
CA ILE A 111 2.61 -10.24 10.13
C ILE A 111 1.66 -10.51 8.96
N PHE A 112 0.67 -11.40 9.13
CA PHE A 112 -0.34 -11.65 8.09
C PHE A 112 -1.15 -10.39 7.76
N SER A 113 -1.43 -9.55 8.74
CA SER A 113 -2.18 -8.30 8.57
C SER A 113 -1.40 -7.28 7.75
N TYR A 114 -0.09 -7.15 7.99
CA TYR A 114 0.81 -6.36 7.14
C TYR A 114 0.75 -6.84 5.68
N GLU A 115 0.83 -8.16 5.44
CA GLU A 115 0.79 -8.74 4.10
C GLU A 115 -0.57 -8.55 3.41
N ILE A 116 -1.68 -8.65 4.14
CA ILE A 116 -3.02 -8.35 3.62
C ILE A 116 -3.08 -6.90 3.15
N GLY A 117 -2.59 -5.95 3.95
CA GLY A 117 -2.58 -4.54 3.55
C GLY A 117 -1.67 -4.27 2.34
N PHE A 118 -0.55 -4.98 2.21
CA PHE A 118 0.26 -4.97 0.99
C PHE A 118 -0.53 -5.46 -0.24
N LEU A 119 -1.23 -6.59 -0.14
CA LEU A 119 -2.02 -7.12 -1.25
C LEU A 119 -3.13 -6.15 -1.66
N ILE A 120 -3.81 -5.53 -0.69
CA ILE A 120 -4.82 -4.49 -0.94
C ILE A 120 -4.19 -3.32 -1.70
N TYR A 121 -3.05 -2.80 -1.23
CA TYR A 121 -2.33 -1.71 -1.89
C TYR A 121 -1.99 -2.08 -3.33
N TRP A 122 -1.41 -3.26 -3.54
CA TRP A 122 -1.01 -3.74 -4.85
C TRP A 122 -2.18 -3.79 -5.84
N ILE A 123 -3.33 -4.35 -5.42
CA ILE A 123 -4.53 -4.46 -6.24
C ILE A 123 -5.09 -3.08 -6.62
N LEU A 124 -5.14 -2.14 -5.65
CA LEU A 124 -5.60 -0.77 -5.92
C LEU A 124 -4.73 -0.10 -6.98
N MET A 125 -3.42 -0.37 -6.94
CA MET A 125 -2.47 0.26 -7.84
C MET A 125 -2.43 -0.38 -9.22
N GLU A 126 -2.54 -1.70 -9.32
CA GLU A 126 -2.60 -2.41 -10.60
C GLU A 126 -3.81 -1.97 -11.44
N LYS A 127 -4.98 -1.82 -10.81
CA LYS A 127 -6.20 -1.32 -11.47
C LYS A 127 -6.02 0.09 -12.05
N SER A 128 -5.31 0.96 -11.33
CA SER A 128 -5.01 2.31 -11.80
C SER A 128 -4.14 2.30 -13.06
N ILE A 129 -3.14 1.43 -13.10
CA ILE A 129 -2.19 1.31 -14.22
C ILE A 129 -2.91 0.83 -15.47
N GLY A 130 -3.76 -0.20 -15.35
CA GLY A 130 -4.56 -0.69 -16.48
C GLY A 130 -5.46 0.40 -17.07
N LYS A 131 -5.99 1.30 -16.23
CA LYS A 131 -6.78 2.46 -16.68
C LYS A 131 -5.93 3.49 -17.44
N GLN A 132 -4.73 3.81 -16.95
CA GLN A 132 -3.83 4.76 -17.64
C GLN A 132 -3.34 4.24 -18.99
N ILE A 133 -2.99 2.95 -19.08
CA ILE A 133 -2.55 2.35 -20.34
C ILE A 133 -3.66 2.45 -21.39
N LYS A 134 -4.91 2.14 -21.03
CA LYS A 134 -6.07 2.30 -21.93
C LYS A 134 -6.24 3.74 -22.42
N LEU A 135 -6.13 4.72 -21.51
CA LEU A 135 -6.27 6.14 -21.85
C LEU A 135 -5.17 6.65 -22.79
N THR A 136 -3.92 6.22 -22.58
CA THR A 136 -2.81 6.58 -23.47
C THR A 136 -2.93 5.90 -24.84
N SER A 137 -3.44 4.66 -24.90
CA SER A 137 -3.67 3.97 -26.18
C SER A 137 -4.85 4.52 -26.99
N SER A 138 -5.76 5.27 -26.36
CA SER A 138 -6.92 5.89 -27.03
C SER A 138 -6.65 7.31 -27.55
N GLN A 139 -5.49 7.90 -27.26
CA GLN A 139 -5.13 9.22 -27.78
C GLN A 139 -4.49 9.07 -29.17
N PRO A 140 -5.03 9.72 -30.23
CA PRO A 140 -4.38 9.73 -31.53
C PRO A 140 -3.03 10.44 -31.44
N SER A 141 -2.02 9.93 -32.14
CA SER A 141 -0.68 10.51 -32.14
C SER A 141 -0.71 11.95 -32.66
N PRO A 142 -0.05 12.92 -32.00
CA PRO A 142 -0.02 14.32 -32.45
C PRO A 142 0.80 14.56 -33.73
N LEU A 143 1.30 13.51 -34.38
CA LEU A 143 2.15 13.56 -35.58
C LEU A 143 1.41 13.26 -36.89
N SER A 144 0.08 13.24 -36.90
CA SER A 144 -0.73 13.10 -38.13
C SER A 144 -1.42 14.41 -38.54
N LYS A 145 -0.65 15.49 -38.67
CA LYS A 145 -1.03 16.70 -39.41
C LYS A 145 0.15 17.16 -40.24
#